data_AF-A0A373NI52-F1
#
_entry.id   AF-A0A373NI52-F1
#
_cell.length_a   1.000
_cell.length_b   1.000
_cell.length_c   1.000
_cell.angle_alpha   90.00
_cell.angle_beta   90.00
_cell.angle_gamma   90.00
#
_symmetry.space_group_name_H-M   'P 1'
#
loop_
_entity.id
_entity.type
_entity.pdbx_description
1 polymer ?
#
loop_
_entity_poly.entity_id
_entity_poly.type
_entity_poly.pdbx_seq_one_letter_code
_entity_poly.pdbx_strand_id
1 'polypeptide(L)'
;MIEENTPNHSHEDGEAHIHTHVLDDGTTVTHSHGEHGHHHSHAQTKAVLNRLSRAIGHLESIKRMVEDGRDCSEVLIQLSAVKSAINNTGKIILQDHIEHCIVDAVEHGDKDAIKELERAIDRFMK
;
A
#
# COMPACT_ATOMS: atom_id res chain seq x y z
N MET A 1 16.38 18.57 -21.35
CA MET A 1 14.96 18.38 -20.98
C MET A 1 14.42 17.47 -22.06
N ILE A 2 14.40 16.17 -21.81
CA ILE A 2 14.00 15.15 -22.81
C ILE A 2 12.65 14.64 -22.31
N GLU A 3 11.60 14.90 -23.09
CA GLU A 3 10.26 14.36 -22.87
C GLU A 3 10.32 12.85 -23.17
N GLU A 4 10.27 12.02 -22.11
CA GLU A 4 9.99 10.60 -22.26
C GLU A 4 8.52 10.45 -22.67
N ASN A 5 8.29 10.16 -23.95
CA ASN A 5 6.99 9.81 -24.48
C ASN A 5 6.61 8.42 -23.95
N THR A 6 5.90 8.38 -22.82
CA THR A 6 5.38 7.13 -22.25
C THR A 6 4.29 6.57 -23.18
N PRO A 7 4.39 5.31 -23.64
CA PRO A 7 3.34 4.72 -24.45
C PRO A 7 2.10 4.47 -23.58
N ASN A 8 0.99 5.09 -23.95
CA ASN A 8 -0.32 4.88 -23.34
C ASN A 8 -0.84 3.48 -23.70
N HIS A 9 -0.93 2.59 -22.71
CA HIS A 9 -1.49 1.25 -22.88
C HIS A 9 -2.55 0.98 -21.81
N SER A 10 -3.77 0.68 -22.27
CA SER A 10 -4.92 0.20 -21.49
C SER A 10 -5.00 -1.33 -21.58
N HIS A 11 -5.23 -2.03 -20.46
CA HIS A 11 -5.25 -3.50 -20.41
C HIS A 11 -6.50 -4.08 -19.74
N GLU A 12 -7.03 -5.17 -20.32
CA GLU A 12 -8.00 -6.10 -19.72
C GLU A 12 -7.26 -7.42 -19.39
N ASP A 13 -7.41 -7.88 -18.16
CA ASP A 13 -7.13 -9.24 -17.62
C ASP A 13 -5.75 -9.92 -17.87
N GLY A 14 -4.93 -9.94 -16.83
CA GLY A 14 -4.49 -11.19 -16.18
C GLY A 14 -3.40 -12.10 -16.79
N GLU A 15 -2.78 -11.77 -17.92
CA GLU A 15 -1.67 -12.59 -18.49
C GLU A 15 -0.30 -11.91 -18.36
N ALA A 16 0.76 -12.71 -18.17
CA ALA A 16 2.14 -12.22 -18.15
C ALA A 16 2.52 -11.68 -19.54
N HIS A 17 2.61 -10.36 -19.68
CA HIS A 17 2.88 -9.73 -20.98
C HIS A 17 4.38 -9.62 -21.25
N ILE A 18 4.79 -10.21 -22.38
CA ILE A 18 6.09 -9.97 -23.02
C ILE A 18 5.91 -8.76 -23.94
N HIS A 19 6.74 -7.73 -23.79
CA HIS A 19 6.73 -6.58 -24.69
C HIS A 19 8.14 -6.25 -25.20
N THR A 20 8.16 -5.59 -26.35
CA THR A 20 9.36 -5.39 -27.17
C THR A 20 9.57 -3.90 -27.45
N HIS A 21 10.71 -3.36 -27.01
CA HIS A 21 11.14 -1.99 -27.29
C HIS A 21 12.19 -1.96 -28.39
N VAL A 22 12.16 -0.93 -29.24
CA VAL A 22 13.24 -0.62 -30.18
C VAL A 22 13.94 0.64 -29.68
N LEU A 23 15.20 0.50 -29.27
CA LEU A 23 16.04 1.60 -28.79
C LEU A 23 16.51 2.47 -29.96
N ASP A 24 17.00 3.67 -29.66
CA ASP A 24 17.46 4.65 -30.66
C ASP A 24 18.62 4.14 -31.54
N ASP A 25 19.35 3.12 -31.09
CA ASP A 25 20.40 2.43 -31.85
C ASP A 25 19.89 1.27 -32.72
N GLY A 26 18.58 1.06 -32.76
CA GLY A 26 17.91 -0.01 -33.49
C GLY A 26 17.85 -1.34 -32.73
N THR A 27 18.40 -1.42 -31.52
CA THR A 27 18.38 -2.64 -30.70
C THR A 27 16.97 -2.94 -30.23
N THR A 28 16.51 -4.15 -30.54
CA THR A 28 15.19 -4.63 -30.13
C THR A 28 15.30 -5.42 -28.83
N VAL A 29 14.73 -4.91 -27.73
CA VAL A 29 14.77 -5.51 -26.40
C VAL A 29 13.39 -6.06 -26.05
N THR A 30 13.30 -7.37 -25.84
CA THR A 30 12.05 -8.03 -25.42
C THR A 30 12.16 -8.45 -23.96
N HIS A 31 11.24 -8.01 -23.12
CA HIS A 31 11.21 -8.41 -21.72
C HIS A 31 9.78 -8.73 -21.24
N SER A 32 9.68 -9.48 -20.14
CA SER A 32 8.42 -9.81 -19.47
C SER A 32 8.44 -9.22 -18.06
N HIS A 33 7.34 -8.58 -17.68
CA HIS A 33 7.08 -8.24 -16.29
C HIS A 33 5.92 -9.14 -15.82
N GLY A 34 6.19 -9.98 -14.82
CA GLY A 34 5.14 -10.63 -14.04
C GLY A 34 4.58 -9.65 -13.03
N GLU A 35 3.28 -9.77 -12.72
CA GLU A 35 2.50 -9.03 -11.70
C GLU A 35 2.99 -7.59 -11.52
N HIS A 36 2.36 -6.63 -12.21
CA HIS A 36 2.60 -5.21 -11.96
C HIS A 36 2.19 -4.86 -10.53
N GLY A 37 3.06 -5.18 -9.56
CA GLY A 37 3.04 -4.57 -8.26
C GLY A 37 3.34 -3.11 -8.49
N HIS A 38 2.29 -2.29 -8.62
CA HIS A 38 2.42 -0.86 -8.67
C HIS A 38 3.33 -0.44 -7.50
N HIS A 39 4.51 0.09 -7.83
CA HIS A 39 5.45 0.56 -6.82
C HIS A 39 4.88 1.84 -6.22
N HIS A 40 4.02 1.71 -5.23
CA HIS A 40 3.44 2.84 -4.52
C HIS A 40 4.53 3.48 -3.66
N SER A 41 5.11 4.57 -4.15
CA SER A 41 5.89 5.48 -3.31
C SER A 41 4.90 6.26 -2.44
N HIS A 42 4.61 5.76 -1.23
CA HIS A 42 3.75 6.48 -0.32
C HIS A 42 4.44 7.80 0.06
N ALA A 43 3.85 8.95 -0.27
CA ALA A 43 4.35 10.25 0.16
C ALA A 43 4.51 10.31 1.70
N GLN A 44 3.68 9.53 2.40
CA GLN A 44 3.67 9.39 3.84
C GLN A 44 4.52 8.22 4.38
N THR A 45 5.38 7.57 3.59
CA THR A 45 6.17 6.37 3.99
C THR A 45 6.84 6.56 5.35
N LYS A 46 7.60 7.65 5.52
CA LYS A 46 8.31 7.94 6.79
C LYS A 46 7.34 8.12 7.96
N ALA A 47 6.20 8.77 7.73
CA ALA A 47 5.20 9.01 8.76
C ALA A 47 4.49 7.71 9.17
N VAL A 48 4.21 6.82 8.22
CA VAL A 48 3.67 5.47 8.47
C VAL A 48 4.66 4.64 9.27
N LEU A 49 5.92 4.57 8.83
CA LEU A 49 6.98 3.86 9.56
C LEU A 49 7.11 4.34 11.00
N ASN A 50 7.13 5.66 11.21
CA ASN A 50 7.20 6.24 12.56
C ASN A 50 6.00 5.87 13.45
N ARG A 51 4.80 5.71 12.88
CA ARG A 51 3.60 5.30 13.64
C ARG A 51 3.68 3.81 14.00
N LEU A 52 4.09 2.98 13.06
CA LEU A 52 4.31 1.55 13.27
C LEU A 52 5.37 1.31 14.37
N SER A 53 6.51 2.00 14.32
CA SER A 53 7.55 1.89 15.35
C SER A 53 7.04 2.24 16.75
N ARG A 54 6.16 3.24 16.88
CA ARG A 54 5.53 3.58 18.17
C ARG A 54 4.57 2.48 18.64
N ALA A 55 3.75 1.95 17.74
CA ALA A 55 2.83 0.86 18.07
C ALA A 55 3.59 -0.41 18.53
N ILE A 56 4.73 -0.71 17.91
CA ILE A 56 5.64 -1.79 18.32
C ILE A 56 6.16 -1.54 19.74
N GLY A 57 6.69 -0.35 20.02
CA GLY A 57 7.18 -0.02 21.37
C GLY A 57 6.09 -0.09 22.45
N HIS A 58 4.85 0.28 22.10
CA HIS A 58 3.71 0.12 23.01
C HIS A 58 3.37 -1.36 23.25
N LEU A 59 3.39 -2.20 22.21
CA LEU A 59 3.20 -3.65 22.35
C LEU A 59 4.28 -4.30 23.23
N GLU A 60 5.53 -3.89 23.10
CA GLU A 60 6.60 -4.34 23.98
C GLU A 60 6.36 -3.94 25.45
N SER A 61 5.81 -2.74 25.67
CA SER A 61 5.42 -2.30 27.01
C SER A 61 4.28 -3.14 27.59
N ILE A 62 3.28 -3.47 26.78
CA ILE A 62 2.17 -4.34 27.17
C ILE A 62 2.66 -5.75 27.49
N LYS A 63 3.60 -6.28 26.70
CA LYS A 63 4.24 -7.57 26.97
C LYS A 63 4.86 -7.57 28.37
N ARG A 64 5.64 -6.53 28.72
CA ARG A 64 6.20 -6.37 30.07
C ARG A 64 5.13 -6.29 31.15
N MET A 65 4.03 -5.57 30.89
CA MET A 65 2.90 -5.51 31.84
C MET A 65 2.34 -6.90 32.15
N VAL A 66 2.24 -7.77 31.15
CA VAL A 66 1.78 -9.16 31.34
C VAL A 66 2.81 -9.98 32.11
N GLU A 67 4.09 -9.85 31.77
CA GLU A 67 5.19 -10.52 32.48
C GLU A 67 5.26 -10.12 33.96
N ASP A 68 4.99 -8.85 34.27
CA ASP A 68 4.96 -8.28 35.61
C ASP A 68 3.67 -8.61 36.39
N GLY A 69 2.70 -9.30 35.78
CA GLY A 69 1.44 -9.67 36.42
C GLY A 69 0.51 -8.47 36.71
N ARG A 70 0.55 -7.43 35.88
CA ARG A 70 -0.34 -6.25 35.97
C ARG A 70 -1.81 -6.65 35.83
N ASP A 71 -2.68 -5.80 36.37
CA ASP A 71 -4.13 -6.00 36.31
C ASP A 71 -4.65 -6.14 34.87
N CYS A 72 -5.55 -7.11 34.66
CA CYS A 72 -6.07 -7.44 33.33
C CYS A 72 -6.82 -6.26 32.69
N SER A 73 -7.52 -5.44 33.47
CA SER A 73 -8.24 -4.28 32.94
C SER A 73 -7.27 -3.22 32.41
N GLU A 74 -6.15 -3.00 33.10
CA GLU A 74 -5.10 -2.09 32.64
C GLU A 74 -4.44 -2.56 31.34
N VAL A 75 -4.15 -3.87 31.25
CA VAL A 75 -3.61 -4.48 30.02
C VAL A 75 -4.58 -4.31 28.85
N LEU A 76 -5.88 -4.55 29.07
CA LEU A 76 -6.92 -4.38 28.04
C LEU A 76 -7.06 -2.92 27.57
N ILE A 77 -6.92 -1.96 28.47
CA ILE A 77 -6.91 -0.53 28.11
C ILE A 77 -5.73 -0.21 27.18
N GLN A 78 -4.53 -0.69 27.51
CA GLN A 78 -3.35 -0.45 26.68
C GLN A 78 -3.43 -1.15 25.32
N LEU A 79 -3.95 -2.39 25.28
CA LEU A 79 -4.22 -3.09 24.02
C LEU A 79 -5.20 -2.31 23.14
N SER A 80 -6.23 -1.72 23.73
CA SER A 80 -7.20 -0.88 22.99
C SER A 80 -6.56 0.38 22.42
N ALA A 81 -5.60 0.98 23.14
CA ALA A 81 -4.81 2.10 22.63
C ALA A 81 -3.95 1.71 21.42
N VAL A 82 -3.30 0.54 21.46
CA VAL A 82 -2.52 0.01 20.33
C VAL A 82 -3.43 -0.27 19.13
N LYS A 83 -4.57 -0.94 19.34
CA LYS A 83 -5.56 -1.18 18.27
C LYS A 83 -5.97 0.13 17.59
N SER A 84 -6.22 1.17 18.38
CA SER A 84 -6.57 2.50 17.87
C SER A 84 -5.43 3.13 17.06
N ALA A 85 -4.18 2.99 17.50
CA ALA A 85 -3.01 3.48 16.78
C ALA A 85 -2.79 2.76 15.43
N ILE A 86 -3.01 1.44 15.40
CA ILE A 86 -2.94 0.63 14.17
C ILE A 86 -4.04 1.07 13.20
N ASN A 87 -5.28 1.20 13.67
CA ASN A 87 -6.39 1.65 12.84
C ASN A 87 -6.15 3.06 12.25
N ASN A 88 -5.61 3.98 13.04
CA ASN A 88 -5.26 5.31 12.53
C ASN A 88 -4.13 5.28 11.50
N THR A 89 -3.17 4.36 11.65
CA THR A 89 -2.09 4.18 10.66
C THR A 89 -2.64 3.61 9.36
N GLY A 90 -3.51 2.60 9.43
CA GLY A 90 -4.16 2.02 8.25
C GLY A 90 -5.04 3.01 7.50
N LYS A 91 -5.76 3.90 8.21
CA LYS A 91 -6.52 5.00 7.57
C LYS A 91 -5.66 5.91 6.71
N ILE A 92 -4.43 6.22 7.16
CA ILE A 92 -3.51 7.08 6.42
C ILE A 92 -3.00 6.37 5.17
N ILE A 93 -2.67 5.08 5.28
CA ILE A 93 -2.27 4.27 4.13
C ILE A 93 -3.42 4.19 3.12
N LEU A 94 -4.64 3.97 3.60
CA LEU A 94 -5.82 3.91 2.74
C LEU A 94 -6.10 5.23 2.04
N GLN A 95 -5.99 6.35 2.75
CA GLN A 95 -6.17 7.68 2.15
C GLN A 95 -5.13 7.93 1.05
N ASP A 96 -3.86 7.62 1.32
CA ASP A 96 -2.78 7.73 0.33
C ASP A 96 -3.03 6.82 -0.88
N HIS A 97 -3.53 5.59 -0.65
CA HIS A 97 -3.88 4.67 -1.72
C HIS A 97 -5.05 5.19 -2.58
N ILE A 98 -6.09 5.76 -1.96
CA ILE A 98 -7.22 6.39 -2.66
C ILE A 98 -6.73 7.57 -3.51
N GLU A 99 -5.95 8.48 -2.94
CA GLU A 99 -5.50 9.69 -3.62
C GLU A 99 -4.68 9.39 -4.89
N HIS A 100 -3.88 8.31 -4.88
CA HIS A 100 -3.03 7.96 -6.02
C HIS A 100 -3.69 6.97 -6.99
N CYS A 101 -4.47 5.99 -6.51
CA CYS A 101 -4.99 4.93 -7.37
C CYS A 101 -6.34 5.26 -8.00
N ILE A 102 -7.22 6.02 -7.32
CA ILE A 102 -8.52 6.39 -7.90
C ILE A 102 -8.35 7.44 -9.00
N VAL A 103 -7.44 8.40 -8.82
CA VAL A 103 -7.24 9.47 -9.82
C VAL A 103 -6.78 8.85 -11.14
N ASP A 104 -5.73 8.03 -11.10
CA ASP A 104 -5.22 7.34 -12.28
C ASP A 104 -6.25 6.36 -12.85
N ALA A 105 -6.93 5.56 -12.03
CA ALA A 105 -7.92 4.59 -12.50
C ALA A 105 -9.13 5.25 -13.17
N VAL A 106 -9.60 6.39 -12.66
CA VAL A 106 -10.73 7.13 -13.25
C VAL A 106 -10.30 7.78 -14.57
N GLU A 107 -9.10 8.34 -14.65
CA GLU A 107 -8.57 8.93 -15.88
C GLU A 107 -8.40 7.89 -17.01
N HIS A 108 -8.01 6.66 -16.66
CA HIS A 108 -7.74 5.59 -17.63
C HIS A 108 -8.91 4.59 -17.78
N GLY A 109 -10.00 4.77 -17.03
CA GLY A 109 -11.17 3.87 -17.07
C GLY A 109 -10.93 2.47 -16.50
N ASP A 110 -9.91 2.31 -15.64
CA ASP A 110 -9.51 1.05 -15.03
C ASP A 110 -10.48 0.65 -13.89
N LYS A 111 -11.49 -0.13 -14.26
CA LYS A 111 -12.50 -0.64 -13.31
C LYS A 111 -11.95 -1.70 -12.36
N ASP A 112 -10.84 -2.34 -12.69
CA ASP A 112 -10.30 -3.42 -11.87
C ASP A 112 -9.46 -2.86 -10.71
N ALA A 113 -8.73 -1.78 -10.94
CA ALA A 113 -8.10 -1.00 -9.86
C ALA A 113 -9.13 -0.51 -8.82
N ILE A 114 -10.32 -0.07 -9.26
CA ILE A 114 -11.41 0.33 -8.36
C ILE A 114 -11.92 -0.86 -7.54
N LYS A 115 -12.12 -2.03 -8.14
CA LYS A 115 -12.54 -3.25 -7.41
C LYS A 115 -11.49 -3.71 -6.40
N GLU A 116 -10.20 -3.63 -6.72
CA GLU A 116 -9.12 -3.99 -5.79
C GLU A 116 -9.12 -3.06 -4.58
N LEU A 117 -9.33 -1.76 -4.79
CA LEU A 117 -9.48 -0.80 -3.71
C LEU A 117 -10.70 -1.12 -2.82
N GLU A 118 -11.86 -1.44 -3.41
CA GLU A 118 -13.05 -1.87 -2.66
C GLU A 118 -12.74 -3.09 -1.77
N ARG A 119 -12.04 -4.10 -2.32
CA ARG A 119 -11.62 -5.28 -1.55
C ARG A 119 -10.67 -4.93 -0.41
N ALA A 120 -9.74 -4.00 -0.64
CA ALA A 120 -8.81 -3.53 0.38
C ALA A 120 -9.54 -2.82 1.53
N ILE A 121 -10.51 -1.97 1.21
CA ILE A 121 -11.37 -1.28 2.20
C ILE A 121 -12.16 -2.30 3.02
N ASP A 122 -12.82 -3.26 2.38
CA ASP A 122 -13.62 -4.28 3.04
C ASP A 122 -12.80 -5.14 4.02
N ARG A 123 -11.54 -5.43 3.67
CA ARG A 123 -10.63 -6.16 4.56
C ARG A 123 -10.19 -5.31 5.75
N PHE A 124 -9.99 -4.01 5.55
CA PHE A 124 -9.54 -3.11 6.60
C PHE A 124 -10.65 -2.75 7.61
N MET A 125 -11.91 -2.73 7.18
CA MET A 125 -13.06 -2.38 8.02
C MET A 125 -13.60 -3.55 8.86
N LYS A 126 -13.18 -4.79 8.58
CA LYS A 126 -13.50 -5.98 9.38
C LYS A 126 -12.67 -6.04 10.65
#